data_AF-A0A954TIT6-F1
#
_entry.id   AF-A0A954TIT6-F1
#
_cell.length_a   1.000
_cell.length_b   1.000
_cell.length_c   1.000
_cell.angle_alpha   90.00
_cell.angle_beta   90.00
_cell.angle_gamma   90.00
#
_symmetry.space_group_name_H-M   'P 1'
#
loop_
_entity.id
_entity.type
_entity.pdbx_description
1 polymer ?
#
loop_
_entity_poly.entity_id
_entity_poly.type
_entity_poly.pdbx_seq_one_letter_code
_entity_poly.pdbx_strand_id
1 'polypeptide(L)' 'IPVNDPFWQPRYDDFPIESMTKYLEKLQYIHGNPVRARLVETAVDWRWSSAHRYEWHRFVGVDITTINSLS' A
#
# COMPACT_ATOMS: atom_id res chain seq x y z
N ILE A 1 4.80 -9.18 23.43
CA ILE A 1 5.76 -9.98 22.66
C ILE A 1 6.86 -10.38 23.63
N PRO A 2 7.07 -11.68 23.90
CA PRO A 2 8.20 -12.12 24.72
C PRO A 2 9.51 -11.57 24.13
N VAL A 3 10.42 -11.10 24.99
CA VAL A 3 11.63 -10.36 24.58
C VAL A 3 12.58 -11.18 23.70
N ASN A 4 12.42 -12.51 23.69
CA ASN A 4 13.27 -13.45 22.95
C ASN A 4 12.63 -14.01 21.67
N ASP A 5 11.41 -13.61 21.32
CA ASP A 5 10.77 -14.08 20.08
C ASP A 5 11.18 -13.19 18.89
N PRO A 6 11.38 -13.77 17.69
CA PRO A 6 11.66 -12.97 16.50
C PRO A 6 10.49 -12.04 16.20
N PHE A 7 10.80 -10.75 15.99
CA PHE A 7 9.79 -9.74 15.64
C PHE A 7 9.14 -10.03 14.27
N TRP A 8 9.94 -10.53 13.32
CA TRP A 8 9.48 -10.85 11.97
C TRP A 8 9.01 -12.30 11.88
N GLN A 9 7.90 -12.50 11.17
CA GLN A 9 7.51 -13.83 10.74
C GLN A 9 8.48 -14.34 9.66
N PRO A 10 8.82 -15.64 9.63
CA PRO A 10 9.65 -16.21 8.57
C PRO A 10 8.95 -16.12 7.20
N ARG A 11 9.74 -15.82 6.15
CA ARG A 11 9.28 -15.60 4.76
C ARG A 11 8.40 -14.36 4.60
N TYR A 12 8.07 -14.05 3.35
CA TYR A 12 7.13 -13.02 2.94
C TYR A 12 6.32 -13.57 1.77
N ASP A 13 5.10 -13.04 1.59
CA ASP A 13 4.27 -13.36 0.43
C ASP A 13 4.66 -12.45 -0.73
N ASP A 14 5.12 -13.03 -1.84
CA ASP A 14 5.39 -12.35 -3.09
C ASP A 14 4.35 -12.66 -4.16
N PHE A 15 4.13 -11.69 -5.05
CA PHE A 15 3.23 -11.88 -6.19
C PHE A 15 3.79 -11.14 -7.41
N PRO A 16 4.15 -11.84 -8.49
CA PRO A 16 4.64 -11.19 -9.70
C PRO A 16 3.51 -10.40 -10.38
N ILE A 17 3.78 -9.12 -10.63
CA ILE A 17 2.87 -8.23 -11.36
C ILE A 17 3.34 -8.16 -12.80
N GLU A 18 2.56 -8.75 -13.70
CA GLU A 18 2.89 -8.86 -15.14
C GLU A 18 1.92 -8.07 -16.03
N SER A 19 0.93 -7.41 -15.43
CA SER A 19 -0.05 -6.62 -16.16
C SER A 19 -0.50 -5.41 -15.37
N MET A 20 -0.96 -4.38 -16.09
CA MET A 20 -1.52 -3.18 -15.48
C MET A 20 -2.78 -3.49 -14.65
N THR A 21 -3.59 -4.46 -15.08
CA THR A 21 -4.76 -4.92 -14.31
C THR A 21 -4.33 -5.50 -12.96
N LYS A 22 -3.36 -6.43 -12.94
CA LYS A 22 -2.82 -6.99 -11.69
C LYS A 22 -2.23 -5.89 -10.80
N TYR A 23 -1.56 -4.91 -11.38
CA TYR A 23 -1.02 -3.75 -10.67
C TYR A 23 -2.14 -2.96 -9.97
N LEU A 24 -3.18 -2.56 -10.72
CA LEU A 24 -4.29 -1.77 -10.19
C LEU A 24 -5.07 -2.52 -9.10
N GLU A 25 -5.31 -3.82 -9.29
CA GLU A 25 -5.94 -4.67 -8.28
C GLU A 25 -5.15 -4.69 -6.98
N LYS A 26 -3.82 -4.90 -7.05
CA LYS A 26 -2.96 -4.92 -5.87
C LYS A 26 -2.84 -3.54 -5.23
N LEU A 27 -2.78 -2.48 -6.02
CA LEU A 27 -2.75 -1.10 -5.52
C LEU A 27 -4.03 -0.79 -4.72
N GLN A 28 -5.20 -1.09 -5.28
CA GLN A 28 -6.49 -0.91 -4.60
C GLN A 28 -6.57 -1.76 -3.33
N TYR A 29 -6.08 -3.01 -3.37
CA TYR A 29 -6.01 -3.87 -2.19
C TYR A 29 -5.15 -3.25 -1.08
N ILE A 30 -3.94 -2.79 -1.41
CA ILE A 30 -2.99 -2.21 -0.43
C ILE A 30 -3.58 -0.95 0.21
N HIS A 31 -4.16 -0.03 -0.58
CA HIS A 31 -4.80 1.18 -0.05
C HIS A 31 -6.08 0.86 0.75
N GLY A 32 -6.81 -0.19 0.37
CA GLY A 32 -8.02 -0.62 1.06
C GLY A 32 -7.79 -1.46 2.32
N ASN A 33 -6.58 -1.99 2.54
CA ASN A 33 -6.28 -2.86 3.68
C ASN A 33 -6.62 -2.25 5.05
N PRO A 34 -6.27 -0.99 5.35
CA PRO A 34 -6.65 -0.35 6.62
C PRO A 34 -8.16 -0.29 6.84
N VAL A 35 -8.94 -0.05 5.77
CA VAL A 35 -10.41 -0.02 5.83
C VAL A 35 -10.96 -1.43 6.04
N ARG A 36 -10.47 -2.43 5.30
CA ARG A 36 -10.85 -3.84 5.45
C ARG A 36 -10.56 -4.37 6.86
N ALA A 37 -9.46 -3.91 7.46
CA ALA A 37 -9.08 -4.21 8.83
C ALA A 37 -9.84 -3.38 9.89
N ARG A 38 -10.74 -2.47 9.47
CA ARG A 38 -11.54 -1.57 10.33
C ARG A 38 -10.69 -0.65 11.21
N LEU A 39 -9.51 -0.26 10.72
CA LEU A 39 -8.62 0.68 11.40
C LEU A 39 -9.01 2.14 11.11
N VAL A 40 -9.62 2.38 9.96
CA VAL A 40 -10.07 3.69 9.47
C VAL A 40 -11.34 3.56 8.63
N GLU A 41 -12.08 4.65 8.47
CA GLU A 41 -13.31 4.69 7.65
C GLU A 41 -13.00 4.77 6.16
N THR A 42 -12.01 5.56 5.78
CA THR A 42 -11.57 5.70 4.38
C THR A 42 -10.08 5.42 4.22
N ALA A 43 -9.66 5.00 3.02
CA ALA A 43 -8.26 4.65 2.75
C ALA A 43 -7.30 5.83 2.99
N VAL A 44 -7.76 7.05 2.71
CA VAL A 44 -6.98 8.27 2.91
C VAL A 44 -6.78 8.58 4.39
N ASP A 45 -7.62 8.15 5.33
CA ASP A 45 -7.38 8.44 6.76
C ASP A 45 -6.15 7.68 7.31
N TRP A 46 -5.63 6.69 6.58
CA TRP A 46 -4.43 5.95 6.95
C TRP A 46 -3.14 6.70 6.58
N ARG A 47 -2.61 7.47 7.55
CA ARG A 47 -1.40 8.30 7.41
C ARG A 47 -0.12 7.57 6.97
N TRP A 48 -0.08 6.24 7.12
CA TRP A 48 1.09 5.42 6.79
C TRP A 48 0.94 4.70 5.43
N SER A 49 0.23 5.32 4.49
CA SER A 49 0.11 4.83 3.11
C SER A 49 0.33 5.94 2.09
N SER A 50 0.52 5.56 0.84
CA SER A 50 0.54 6.47 -0.30
C SER A 50 -0.85 6.88 -0.79
N ALA A 51 -1.94 6.42 -0.17
CA ALA A 51 -3.31 6.66 -0.65
C ALA A 51 -3.62 8.17 -0.86
N HIS A 52 -3.14 9.04 0.03
CA HIS A 52 -3.26 10.49 -0.11
C HIS A 52 -2.64 11.07 -1.38
N ARG A 53 -1.57 10.47 -1.92
CA ARG A 53 -1.00 10.94 -3.19
C ARG A 53 -1.94 10.59 -4.34
N TYR A 54 -2.46 9.36 -4.35
CA TYR A 54 -3.30 8.89 -5.45
C TYR A 54 -4.64 9.62 -5.47
N GLU A 55 -5.23 9.89 -4.30
CA GLU A 55 -6.53 10.56 -4.20
C GLU A 55 -6.42 12.10 -4.20
N TRP A 56 -5.44 12.67 -3.49
CA TRP A 56 -5.35 14.12 -3.25
C TRP A 56 -4.09 14.77 -3.83
N HIS A 57 -3.27 14.03 -4.58
CA HIS A 57 -2.01 14.52 -5.15
C HIS A 57 -1.02 15.11 -4.13
N ARG A 58 -1.14 14.73 -2.85
CA ARG A 58 -0.24 15.19 -1.78
C ARG A 58 1.11 14.48 -1.83
N PHE A 59 2.20 15.21 -1.60
CA PHE A 59 3.52 14.61 -1.44
C PHE A 59 3.58 13.72 -0.20
N VAL A 60 4.13 12.51 -0.34
CA VAL A 60 4.20 11.48 0.72
C VAL A 60 5.64 11.16 1.12
N GLY A 61 6.58 12.08 0.91
CA GLY A 61 8.00 11.87 1.21
C GLY A 61 8.79 11.20 0.09
N VAL A 62 8.12 10.67 -0.93
CA VAL A 62 8.74 10.03 -2.11
C VAL A 62 8.09 10.57 -3.38
N ASP A 63 8.87 10.77 -4.44
CA ASP A 63 8.32 11.07 -5.75
C ASP A 63 7.82 9.80 -6.44
N ILE A 64 6.51 9.77 -6.72
CA ILE A 64 5.79 8.66 -7.34
C ILE A 64 5.17 9.07 -8.68
N THR A 65 5.60 10.22 -9.26
CA THR A 65 5.14 10.68 -10.59
C THR A 65 5.55 9.77 -11.74
N THR A 66 6.65 9.02 -11.61
CA THR A 66 7.27 8.24 -12.69
C THR A 66 6.50 6.97 -13.09
N ILE A 67 5.48 6.56 -12.32
CA ILE A 67 4.72 5.33 -12.61
C ILE A 67 3.62 5.57 -13.65
N ASN A 68 3.13 6.82 -13.78
CA ASN A 68 2.03 7.15 -14.68
C ASN A 68 2.47 7.63 -16.08
N SER A 69 3.77 7.70 -16.35
CA SER A 69 4.33 8.20 -17.63
C SER A 69 4.62 7.11 -18.67
N LEU A 70 4.18 5.87 -18.43
CA LEU A 70 4.34 4.74 -19.36
C LEU A 70 3.02 4.18 -19.91
N SER A 71 1.94 4.97 -19.85
CA SER A 71 0.70 4.74 -20.63
C SER A 71 0.66 5.62 -21.86
#